data_AF-A0A3S0I3P1-F1
#
_entry.id   AF-A0A3S0I3P1-F1
#
_cell.length_a   1.000
_cell.length_b   1.000
_cell.length_c   1.000
_cell.angle_alpha   90.00
_cell.angle_beta   90.00
_cell.angle_gamma   90.00
#
_symmetry.space_group_name_H-M   'P 1'
#
loop_
_entity.id
_entity.type
_entity.pdbx_description
1 polymer ?
#
loop_
_entity_poly.entity_id
_entity_poly.type
_entity_poly.pdbx_seq_one_letter_code
_entity_poly.pdbx_strand_id
1 'polypeptide(L)' 'MKPAPSASSIHIEETGPQTFVLAVTFDGQRFDCGNYISRAAAMQAGRLFVQRKEGEAGGARERGRRKSGKG' A
#
# COMPACT_ATOMS: atom_id res chain seq x y z
N MET A 1 -15.16 -6.01 -16.25
CA MET A 1 -14.72 -4.64 -15.89
C MET A 1 -13.33 -4.75 -15.27
N LYS A 2 -12.28 -4.23 -15.93
CA LYS A 2 -10.94 -4.15 -15.33
C LYS A 2 -11.08 -3.34 -14.04
N PRO A 3 -10.57 -3.79 -12.88
CA PRO A 3 -10.55 -2.94 -11.70
C PRO A 3 -9.80 -1.67 -12.08
N ALA A 4 -10.42 -0.50 -11.85
CA ALA A 4 -9.70 0.76 -11.93
C ALA A 4 -8.44 0.58 -11.08
N PRO A 5 -7.23 0.89 -11.60
CA PRO A 5 -6.03 0.76 -10.81
C PRO A 5 -6.27 1.57 -9.54
N SER A 6 -6.29 0.90 -8.38
CA SER A 6 -6.42 1.55 -7.08
C SER A 6 -5.43 2.71 -7.09
N ALA A 7 -5.92 3.95 -7.04
CA ALA A 7 -5.10 5.14 -7.22
C ALA A 7 -4.09 5.19 -6.07
N SER A 8 -2.92 4.63 -6.34
CA SER A 8 -1.84 4.45 -5.38
C SER A 8 -0.60 5.12 -5.95
N SER A 9 0.07 5.88 -5.11
CA SER A 9 1.23 6.68 -5.49
C SER A 9 2.28 6.57 -4.42
N ILE A 10 3.46 6.10 -4.81
CA ILE A 10 4.62 5.94 -3.94
C ILE A 10 5.49 7.18 -4.13
N HIS A 11 5.68 7.94 -3.06
CA HIS A 11 6.56 9.10 -2.99
C HIS A 11 7.78 8.74 -2.15
N ILE A 12 8.96 8.96 -2.71
CA ILE A 12 10.23 8.76 -2.03
C ILE A 12 11.02 10.06 -2.14
N GLU A 13 11.35 10.63 -0.99
CA GLU A 13 12.14 11.85 -0.88
C GLU A 13 13.50 11.52 -0.28
N GLU A 14 14.59 12.05 -0.85
CA GLU A 14 15.91 11.94 -0.25
C GLU A 14 16.11 13.13 0.69
N THR A 15 16.21 12.87 1.98
CA THR A 15 16.33 13.91 3.03
C THR A 15 17.76 14.05 3.55
N GLY A 16 18.68 13.22 3.06
CA GLY A 16 20.09 13.23 3.45
C GLY A 16 20.88 12.13 2.75
N PRO A 17 22.21 12.08 2.94
CA PRO A 17 23.03 11.05 2.35
C PRO A 17 22.57 9.67 2.82
N GLN A 18 22.11 8.85 1.88
CA GLN A 18 21.56 7.51 2.13
C GLN A 18 20.32 7.49 3.04
N THR A 19 19.59 8.61 3.16
CA THR A 19 18.37 8.69 3.96
C THR A 19 17.20 9.04 3.05
N PHE A 20 16.25 8.13 2.94
CA PHE A 20 15.08 8.24 2.08
C PHE A 20 13.80 8.14 2.90
N VAL A 21 12.91 9.12 2.80
CA VAL A 21 11.59 9.07 3.43
C VAL A 21 10.59 8.51 2.43
N LEU A 22 9.81 7.51 2.86
CA LEU A 22 8.76 6.90 2.04
C LEU A 22 7.39 7.37 2.53
N ALA A 23 6.58 7.88 1.59
CA ALA A 23 5.17 8.10 1.80
C ALA A 23 4.37 7.39 0.69
N VAL A 24 3.33 6.67 1.08
CA VAL A 24 2.42 5.99 0.14
C VAL A 24 1.04 6.60 0.25
N THR A 25 0.52 7.09 -0.86
CA THR A 25 -0.89 7.46 -0.96
C THR A 25 -1.65 6.26 -1.50
N PHE A 26 -2.71 5.84 -0.82
CA PHE A 26 -3.59 4.76 -1.23
C PHE A 26 -5.04 5.19 -1.00
N ASP A 27 -5.86 5.16 -2.05
CA ASP A 27 -7.28 5.53 -1.98
C ASP A 27 -7.50 6.96 -1.44
N GLY A 28 -6.63 7.90 -1.83
CA GLY A 28 -6.65 9.28 -1.36
C GLY A 28 -6.10 9.50 0.05
N GLN A 29 -5.76 8.43 0.78
CA GLN A 29 -5.16 8.51 2.10
C GLN A 29 -3.63 8.39 2.03
N ARG A 30 -2.91 9.35 2.60
CA ARG A 30 -1.45 9.32 2.72
C ARG A 30 -1.02 8.55 3.98
N PHE A 31 -0.05 7.67 3.81
CA PHE A 31 0.60 6.91 4.86
C PHE A 31 2.10 7.23 4.84
N ASP A 32 2.61 7.68 5.99
CA ASP A 32 4.03 7.91 6.17
C ASP A 32 4.69 6.61 6.67
N CYS A 33 5.63 6.07 5.89
CA CYS A 33 6.24 4.77 6.15
C CYS A 33 7.64 4.90 6.80
N GLY A 34 8.08 6.12 7.11
CA GLY A 34 9.35 6.39 7.79
C GLY A 34 10.56 6.39 6.85
N ASN A 35 11.74 6.17 7.45
CA ASN A 35 13.04 6.40 6.81
C ASN A 35 13.70 5.08 6.37
N TYR A 36 14.39 5.13 5.24
CA TYR A 36 15.03 4.00 4.58
C TYR A 36 16.48 4.35 4.23
N ILE A 37 17.35 3.35 4.29
CA ILE A 37 18.79 3.48 3.95
C ILE A 37 19.06 3.57 2.44
N SER A 38 18.06 3.21 1.62
CA SER A 38 18.18 3.23 0.16
C SER A 38 16.83 3.42 -0.52
N ARG A 39 16.84 4.06 -1.69
CA ARG A 39 15.66 4.20 -2.54
C ARG A 39 15.06 2.85 -2.93
N ALA A 40 15.89 1.84 -3.15
CA ALA A 40 15.44 0.48 -3.48
C ALA A 40 14.63 -0.15 -2.34
N ALA A 41 15.11 -0.01 -1.09
CA ALA A 41 14.38 -0.50 0.09
C ALA A 41 13.04 0.23 0.27
N ALA A 42 13.02 1.56 0.07
CA ALA A 42 11.79 2.35 0.09
C ALA A 42 10.79 1.92 -1.01
N MET A 43 11.26 1.68 -2.24
CA MET A 43 10.40 1.19 -3.33
C MET A 43 9.80 -0.19 -3.03
N GLN A 44 10.62 -1.12 -2.53
CA GLN A 44 10.15 -2.47 -2.17
C GLN A 44 9.10 -2.40 -1.05
N ALA A 45 9.35 -1.61 0.00
CA ALA A 45 8.42 -1.41 1.09
C ALA A 45 7.12 -0.76 0.61
N GLY A 46 7.19 0.27 -0.25
CA GLY A 46 6.02 0.91 -0.83
C GLY A 46 5.15 -0.05 -1.65
N ARG A 47 5.79 -0.90 -2.47
CA ARG A 47 5.06 -1.92 -3.25
C ARG A 47 4.37 -2.95 -2.35
N LEU A 48 5.06 -3.44 -1.32
CA LEU A 48 4.48 -4.37 -0.34
C LEU A 48 3.32 -3.71 0.43
N PHE A 49 3.43 -2.43 0.76
CA PHE A 49 2.36 -1.68 1.42
C PHE A 49 1.10 -1.63 0.56
N VAL A 50 1.23 -1.26 -0.72
CA VAL A 50 0.11 -1.24 -1.66
C VAL A 50 -0.50 -2.63 -1.80
N GLN A 51 0.30 -3.68 -2.03
CA GLN A 51 -0.21 -5.05 -2.13
C GLN A 51 -0.97 -5.50 -0.87
N ARG A 52 -0.47 -5.15 0.32
CA ARG A 52 -1.17 -5.45 1.59
C ARG A 52 -2.48 -4.67 1.69
N LYS A 53 -2.50 -3.39 1.30
CA LYS A 53 -3.72 -2.57 1.31
C LYS A 53 -4.76 -3.05 0.31
N GLU A 54 -4.34 -3.47 -0.88
CA GLU A 54 -5.22 -4.09 -1.88
C GLU A 54 -5.75 -5.44 -1.39
N GLY A 55 -4.90 -6.25 -0.74
CA GLY A 55 -5.29 -7.51 -0.11
C GLY A 55 -6.25 -7.32 1.07
N GLU A 56 -6.08 -6.27 1.88
CA GLU A 56 -7.02 -5.91 2.94
C GLU A 56 -8.35 -5.39 2.36
N ALA A 57 -8.31 -4.56 1.31
CA ALA A 57 -9.53 -4.08 0.63
C ALA A 57 -10.30 -5.21 -0.06
N GLY A 58 -9.59 -6.19 -0.64
CA GLY A 58 -10.17 -7.40 -1.24
C GLY A 58 -10.64 -8.42 -0.19
N GLY A 59 -9.85 -8.63 0.87
CA GLY A 59 -10.13 -9.58 1.95
C GLY A 59 -11.19 -9.12 2.94
N ALA A 60 -11.35 -7.81 3.15
CA ALA A 60 -12.49 -7.24 3.88
C ALA A 60 -13.79 -7.39 3.08
N ARG A 61 -13.74 -7.24 1.75
CA ARG A 61 -14.89 -7.52 0.85
C ARG A 61 -15.25 -9.00 0.80
N GLU A 62 -14.28 -9.90 0.89
CA GLU A 62 -14.54 -11.36 0.91
C GLU A 62 -15.04 -11.86 2.28
N ARG A 63 -14.54 -11.31 3.40
CA ARG A 63 -15.01 -11.66 4.75
C ARG A 63 -16.43 -11.17 5.06
N GLY A 64 -16.94 -10.17 4.33
CA GLY A 64 -18.35 -9.77 4.38
C GLY A 64 -19.32 -10.72 3.67
N ARG A 65 -18.84 -11.68 2.85
CA ARG A 65 -19.70 -12.58 2.04
C ARG A 65 -19.74 -14.03 2.53
N ARG A 66 -19.13 -14.35 3.68
CA ARG A 66 -19.22 -15.68 4.31
C ARG A 66 -19.99 -15.63 5.63
N LYS A 67 -21.24 -15.16 5.57
CA LYS A 67 -22.26 -15.50 6.58
C LYS A 67 -23.63 -15.63 5.92
N SER A 68 -23.83 -16.66 5.09
CA SER A 68 -25.14 -17.29 4.94
C SER A 68 -25.00 -18.69 4.34
N GLY A 69 -25.73 -19.64 4.94
CA GLY A 69 -25.79 -21.09 4.65
C GLY A 69 -24.68 -21.84 5.39
N LYS A 70 -24.88 -22.64 6.45
CA LYS A 70 -25.98 -23.54 6.83
C LYS A 70 -26.59 -24.28 5.64
N GLY A 71 -26.02 -25.45 5.37
CA GLY A 71 -26.49 -26.52 4.52
C GLY A 71 -25.68 -27.74 4.87
#